data_AF-A0A6H2NR15-F1
#
_entry.id   AF-A0A6H2NR15-F1
#
_cell.length_a   1.000
_cell.length_b   1.000
_cell.length_c   1.000
_cell.angle_alpha   90.00
_cell.angle_beta   90.00
_cell.angle_gamma   90.00
#
_symmetry.space_group_name_H-M   'P 1'
#
loop_
_entity.id
_entity.type
_entity.pdbx_description
1 polymer ?
#
loop_
_entity_poly.entity_id
_entity_poly.type
_entity_poly.pdbx_seq_one_letter_code
_entity_poly.pdbx_strand_id
1 'polypeptide(L)'
;MPGLMPHNPFYGIWQRRFIQFDQGVKETTQSVLWLQAETDFADVRQWFPELLTAPLAPDHYRTLPWRQRFDVDLLGFAGTFTWSAMDDTQGTCTWHHGLAITPRQRPDTSHYTWLGPHEFLEQGTCEDDAGVTHTFLEHWQRIGAGPLQVWHPVVGTVQGVGMVAADWAVVVQDGRSPQLNLAPFTGFSATAWQRRQGHWQPQFGTPQPSIEPAQVLSQWQRAER
;
A
#
# COMPACT_ATOMS: atom_id res chain seq x y z
N MET A 1 -23.02 0.72 28.17
CA MET A 1 -22.91 1.61 26.99
C MET A 1 -21.80 1.06 26.13
N PRO A 2 -22.04 0.72 24.86
CA PRO A 2 -20.93 0.37 23.96
C PRO A 2 -19.99 1.57 23.91
N GLY A 3 -18.76 1.42 24.40
CA GLY A 3 -17.76 2.47 24.35
C GLY A 3 -17.53 2.84 22.90
N LEU A 4 -17.51 4.13 22.58
CA LEU A 4 -17.01 4.61 21.29
C LEU A 4 -15.64 3.97 21.10
N MET A 5 -15.48 3.19 20.01
CA MET A 5 -14.14 2.73 19.66
C MET A 5 -13.26 3.97 19.49
N PRO A 6 -12.05 3.98 20.06
CA PRO A 6 -11.11 5.05 19.82
C PRO A 6 -10.90 5.17 18.30
N HIS A 7 -10.87 6.40 17.79
CA HIS A 7 -10.53 6.66 16.40
C HIS A 7 -9.24 5.96 16.03
N ASN A 8 -9.18 5.39 14.83
CA ASN A 8 -7.97 4.77 14.32
C ASN A 8 -6.79 5.77 14.39
N PRO A 9 -5.76 5.52 15.22
CA PRO A 9 -4.66 6.47 15.41
C PRO A 9 -3.80 6.60 14.15
N PHE A 10 -3.93 5.67 13.21
CA PHE A 10 -3.27 5.71 11.92
C PHE A 10 -4.05 6.52 10.86
N TYR A 11 -5.27 7.00 11.12
CA TYR A 11 -6.07 7.74 10.12
C TYR A 11 -5.30 8.93 9.52
N GLY A 12 -4.98 8.91 8.22
CA GLY A 12 -4.25 10.01 7.58
C GLY A 12 -3.44 9.61 6.35
N ILE A 13 -2.47 10.47 6.01
CA ILE A 13 -1.55 10.34 4.89
C ILE A 13 -0.15 10.17 5.46
N TRP A 14 0.53 9.09 5.08
CA TRP A 14 1.82 8.68 5.62
C TRP A 14 2.85 8.54 4.53
N GLN A 15 4.08 8.88 4.88
CA GLN A 15 5.25 8.66 4.07
C GLN A 15 6.27 7.86 4.86
N ARG A 16 6.80 6.80 4.23
CA ARG A 16 7.89 6.04 4.82
C ARG A 16 9.19 6.81 4.70
N ARG A 17 9.93 6.92 5.80
CA ARG A 17 11.23 7.61 5.90
C ARG A 17 12.39 6.65 5.66
N PHE A 18 12.29 5.45 6.21
CA PHE A 18 13.21 4.36 5.92
C PHE A 18 12.57 2.99 6.15
N ILE A 19 13.19 1.96 5.60
CA ILE A 19 13.03 0.57 6.01
C ILE A 19 14.41 -0.03 6.34
N GLN A 20 14.49 -0.93 7.31
CA GLN A 20 15.71 -1.63 7.69
C GLN A 20 15.40 -3.11 7.87
N PHE A 21 16.16 -3.98 7.21
CA PHE A 21 16.06 -5.43 7.38
C PHE A 21 17.18 -5.98 8.23
N ASP A 22 16.87 -6.92 9.13
CA ASP A 22 17.86 -7.70 9.90
C ASP A 22 18.95 -6.85 10.56
N GLN A 23 18.55 -5.67 11.06
CA GLN A 23 19.43 -4.66 11.66
C GLN A 23 20.56 -4.15 10.73
N GLY A 24 20.41 -4.34 9.42
CA GLY A 24 21.31 -3.88 8.37
C GLY A 24 21.22 -2.37 8.11
N VAL A 25 21.48 -1.94 6.88
CA VAL A 25 21.46 -0.51 6.52
C VAL A 25 20.01 -0.01 6.45
N LYS A 26 19.78 1.23 6.92
CA LYS A 26 18.51 1.93 6.71
C LYS A 26 18.41 2.39 5.27
N GLU A 27 17.45 1.85 4.53
CA GLU A 27 17.18 2.18 3.15
C GLU A 27 16.19 3.35 3.07
N THR A 28 16.58 4.45 2.42
CA THR A 28 15.78 5.68 2.27
C THR A 28 15.47 6.03 0.81
N THR A 29 15.84 5.16 -0.13
CA THR A 29 15.81 5.46 -1.57
C THR A 29 14.43 5.26 -2.19
N GLN A 30 13.58 4.43 -1.58
CA GLN A 30 12.23 4.14 -2.08
C GLN A 30 11.21 5.09 -1.44
N SER A 31 10.55 5.90 -2.27
CA SER A 31 9.39 6.67 -1.84
C SER A 31 8.20 5.73 -1.61
N VAL A 32 7.46 5.94 -0.52
CA VAL A 32 6.24 5.20 -0.21
C VAL A 32 5.18 6.18 0.26
N LEU A 33 3.96 6.03 -0.23
CA LEU A 33 2.79 6.78 0.21
C LEU A 33 1.72 5.78 0.66
N TRP A 34 1.25 5.96 1.89
CA TRP A 34 0.17 5.19 2.47
C TRP A 34 -0.97 6.10 2.91
N LEU A 35 -2.18 5.81 2.46
CA LEU A 35 -3.41 6.44 2.92
C LEU A 35 -4.16 5.46 3.82
N GLN A 36 -4.61 5.94 4.97
CA GLN A 36 -5.30 5.17 5.98
C GLN A 36 -6.62 5.84 6.37
N ALA A 37 -7.74 5.16 6.09
CA ALA A 37 -9.05 5.53 6.61
C ALA A 37 -9.31 4.80 7.93
N GLU A 38 -10.56 4.76 8.40
CA GLU A 38 -10.88 4.09 9.66
C GLU A 38 -10.58 2.59 9.59
N THR A 39 -11.04 1.93 8.52
CA THR A 39 -10.94 0.49 8.30
C THR A 39 -10.19 0.09 7.05
N ASP A 40 -9.92 1.04 6.15
CA ASP A 40 -9.39 0.78 4.81
C ASP A 40 -8.04 1.45 4.63
N PHE A 41 -7.22 0.86 3.78
CA PHE A 41 -5.90 1.38 3.50
C PHE A 41 -5.45 1.11 2.08
N ALA A 42 -4.51 1.92 1.61
CA ALA A 42 -3.78 1.66 0.38
C ALA A 42 -2.35 2.22 0.48
N ASP A 43 -1.38 1.40 0.10
CA ASP A 43 0.05 1.69 0.09
C ASP A 43 0.56 1.56 -1.35
N VAL A 44 1.34 2.55 -1.80
CA VAL A 44 2.03 2.51 -3.09
C VAL A 44 3.50 2.82 -2.84
N ARG A 45 4.35 2.03 -3.49
CA ARG A 45 5.81 2.20 -3.41
C ARG A 45 6.37 2.58 -4.76
N GLN A 46 7.43 3.37 -4.71
CA GLN A 46 8.15 3.76 -5.90
C GLN A 46 8.72 2.53 -6.59
N TRP A 47 8.36 2.42 -7.86
CA TRP A 47 8.91 1.44 -8.78
C TRP A 47 10.30 1.88 -9.26
N PHE A 48 11.26 0.96 -9.24
CA PHE A 48 12.57 1.16 -9.87
C PHE A 48 12.56 0.51 -11.26
N PRO A 49 12.70 1.30 -12.35
CA PRO A 49 12.69 0.77 -13.72
C PRO A 49 13.78 -0.27 -13.98
N GLU A 50 14.90 -0.17 -13.25
CA GLU A 50 16.02 -1.11 -13.29
C GLU A 50 15.63 -2.51 -12.83
N LEU A 51 14.63 -2.63 -11.94
CA LEU A 51 14.14 -3.92 -11.47
C LEU A 51 13.31 -4.64 -12.53
N LEU A 52 12.70 -3.91 -13.49
CA LEU A 52 11.76 -4.45 -14.47
C LEU A 52 11.95 -3.79 -15.85
N THR A 53 12.96 -4.20 -16.61
CA THR A 53 13.19 -3.72 -17.99
C THR A 53 12.14 -4.23 -19.00
N ALA A 54 11.22 -5.09 -18.55
CA ALA A 54 10.10 -5.66 -19.30
C ALA A 54 8.90 -5.84 -18.33
N PRO A 55 7.66 -6.03 -18.84
CA PRO A 55 6.56 -6.50 -18.00
C PRO A 55 7.05 -7.69 -17.19
N LEU A 56 6.91 -7.64 -15.87
CA LEU A 56 7.42 -8.70 -15.02
C LEU A 56 6.77 -10.02 -15.48
N ALA A 57 7.58 -10.94 -15.98
CA ALA A 57 7.14 -12.28 -16.29
C ALA A 57 7.29 -13.12 -15.03
N PRO A 58 6.40 -14.10 -14.76
CA PRO A 58 6.51 -14.98 -13.58
C PRO A 58 7.88 -15.65 -13.47
N ASP A 59 8.45 -16.07 -14.60
CA ASP A 59 9.76 -16.72 -14.62
C ASP A 59 10.87 -15.74 -14.26
N HIS A 60 10.80 -14.49 -14.75
CA HIS A 60 11.76 -13.47 -14.36
C HIS A 60 11.64 -13.11 -12.87
N TYR A 61 10.42 -12.98 -12.35
CA TYR A 61 10.19 -12.72 -10.92
C TYR A 61 10.88 -13.76 -10.03
N ARG A 62 10.77 -15.05 -10.37
CA ARG A 62 11.43 -16.14 -9.63
C ARG A 62 12.96 -16.07 -9.67
N THR A 63 13.55 -15.40 -10.66
CA THR A 63 15.01 -15.21 -10.76
C THR A 63 15.55 -14.03 -9.96
N LEU A 64 14.70 -13.09 -9.53
CA LEU A 64 15.13 -11.93 -8.74
C LEU A 64 15.65 -12.38 -7.37
N PRO A 65 16.67 -11.74 -6.77
CA PRO A 65 17.01 -11.95 -5.36
C PRO A 65 15.80 -11.70 -4.46
N TRP A 66 15.69 -12.41 -3.33
CA TRP A 66 14.52 -12.33 -2.44
C TRP A 66 14.17 -10.89 -2.04
N ARG A 67 15.18 -10.05 -1.77
CA ARG A 67 14.99 -8.64 -1.39
C ARG A 67 14.30 -7.84 -2.50
N GLN A 68 14.67 -8.11 -3.76
CA GLN A 68 14.04 -7.47 -4.92
C GLN A 68 12.64 -8.02 -5.17
N ARG A 69 12.40 -9.31 -4.95
CA ARG A 69 11.03 -9.86 -4.98
C ARG A 69 10.15 -9.21 -3.93
N PHE A 70 10.66 -9.03 -2.71
CA PHE A 70 9.95 -8.33 -1.64
C PHE A 70 9.59 -6.89 -2.05
N ASP A 71 10.51 -6.15 -2.68
CA ASP A 71 10.19 -4.81 -3.19
C ASP A 71 9.12 -4.83 -4.28
N VAL A 72 9.17 -5.83 -5.17
CA VAL A 72 8.16 -6.05 -6.20
C VAL A 72 6.80 -6.35 -5.58
N ASP A 73 6.73 -7.29 -4.64
CA ASP A 73 5.51 -7.73 -3.96
C ASP A 73 4.79 -6.61 -3.21
N LEU A 74 5.54 -5.57 -2.86
CA LEU A 74 5.04 -4.41 -2.14
C LEU A 74 4.92 -3.16 -3.02
N LEU A 75 5.05 -3.26 -4.35
CA LEU A 75 4.89 -2.09 -5.24
C LEU A 75 3.55 -1.37 -5.06
N GLY A 76 2.52 -2.12 -4.68
CA GLY A 76 1.34 -1.54 -4.07
C GLY A 76 0.35 -2.59 -3.63
N PHE A 77 -0.48 -2.20 -2.67
CA PHE A 77 -1.48 -3.06 -2.08
C PHE A 77 -2.56 -2.22 -1.38
N ALA A 78 -3.75 -2.80 -1.23
CA ALA A 78 -4.87 -2.18 -0.56
C ALA A 78 -5.75 -3.24 0.10
N GLY A 79 -6.54 -2.83 1.08
CA GLY A 79 -7.44 -3.74 1.79
C GLY A 79 -7.96 -3.14 3.08
N THR A 80 -8.21 -4.00 4.06
CA THR A 80 -8.72 -3.58 5.37
C THR A 80 -7.65 -3.66 6.46
N PHE A 81 -7.84 -2.84 7.48
CA PHE A 81 -6.89 -2.59 8.55
C PHE A 81 -7.57 -2.79 9.90
N THR A 82 -6.90 -3.48 10.81
CA THR A 82 -7.29 -3.51 12.22
C THR A 82 -6.09 -3.21 13.09
N TRP A 83 -6.35 -2.75 14.32
CA TRP A 83 -5.31 -2.44 15.27
C TRP A 83 -5.77 -2.75 16.70
N SER A 84 -4.80 -2.96 17.58
CA SER A 84 -5.00 -3.14 19.00
C SER A 84 -3.92 -2.38 19.76
N ALA A 85 -4.29 -1.58 20.76
CA ALA A 85 -3.32 -0.95 21.65
C ALA A 85 -2.94 -1.93 22.77
N MET A 86 -1.63 -2.01 23.04
CA MET A 86 -1.12 -2.62 24.27
C MET A 86 -1.02 -1.55 25.37
N ASP A 87 -0.58 -0.34 25.00
CA ASP A 87 -0.62 0.87 25.83
C ASP A 87 -0.75 2.12 24.95
N ASP A 88 -0.59 3.31 25.53
CA ASP A 88 -0.74 4.61 24.85
C ASP A 88 0.28 4.85 23.72
N THR A 89 1.38 4.10 23.69
CA THR A 89 2.51 4.29 22.77
C THR A 89 2.76 3.09 21.86
N GLN A 90 2.24 1.91 22.16
CA GLN A 90 2.52 0.71 21.37
C GLN A 90 1.33 -0.23 21.27
N GLY A 91 1.36 -1.07 20.24
CA GLY A 91 0.34 -2.05 19.97
C GLY A 91 0.67 -2.92 18.78
N THR A 92 -0.36 -3.48 18.17
CA THR A 92 -0.26 -4.25 16.93
C THR A 92 -1.17 -3.67 15.86
N CYS A 93 -0.72 -3.66 14.62
CA CYS A 93 -1.53 -3.40 13.44
C CYS A 93 -1.58 -4.67 12.58
N THR A 94 -2.73 -4.93 11.96
CA THR A 94 -2.95 -6.09 11.09
C THR A 94 -3.53 -5.64 9.76
N TRP A 95 -2.83 -6.03 8.70
CA TRP A 95 -3.12 -5.69 7.31
C TRP A 95 -3.77 -6.87 6.61
N HIS A 96 -5.01 -6.69 6.16
CA HIS A 96 -5.75 -7.67 5.38
C HIS A 96 -5.69 -7.27 3.90
N HIS A 97 -4.64 -7.69 3.22
CA HIS A 97 -4.42 -7.41 1.81
C HIS A 97 -5.53 -8.01 0.94
N GLY A 98 -6.43 -7.17 0.45
CA GLY A 98 -7.48 -7.55 -0.51
C GLY A 98 -7.02 -7.43 -1.96
N LEU A 99 -6.11 -6.49 -2.22
CA LEU A 99 -5.47 -6.26 -3.51
C LEU A 99 -3.95 -6.20 -3.29
N ALA A 100 -3.20 -7.00 -4.03
CA ALA A 100 -1.75 -6.97 -4.03
C ALA A 100 -1.22 -7.58 -5.32
N ILE A 101 -0.05 -7.15 -5.76
CA ILE A 101 0.62 -7.71 -6.92
C ILE A 101 0.88 -9.22 -6.75
N THR A 102 1.21 -9.66 -5.55
CA THR A 102 1.22 -11.08 -5.14
C THR A 102 0.16 -11.28 -4.05
N PRO A 103 -0.95 -11.98 -4.35
CA PRO A 103 -2.01 -12.20 -3.37
C PRO A 103 -1.47 -12.84 -2.08
N ARG A 104 -1.79 -12.24 -0.93
CA ARG A 104 -1.41 -12.76 0.39
C ARG A 104 -2.52 -13.68 0.89
N GLN A 105 -2.14 -14.89 1.34
CA GLN A 105 -3.11 -15.84 1.87
C GLN A 105 -3.50 -15.56 3.33
N ARG A 106 -2.69 -14.75 4.04
CA ARG A 106 -2.86 -14.44 5.45
C ARG A 106 -2.69 -12.94 5.67
N PRO A 107 -3.33 -12.38 6.71
CA PRO A 107 -3.04 -11.02 7.13
C PRO A 107 -1.61 -10.90 7.65
N ASP A 108 -1.01 -9.73 7.44
CA ASP A 108 0.32 -9.39 7.97
C ASP A 108 0.14 -8.61 9.26
N THR A 109 0.77 -9.03 10.35
CA THR A 109 0.68 -8.34 11.65
C THR A 109 2.04 -7.82 12.07
N SER A 110 2.08 -6.54 12.42
CA SER A 110 3.28 -5.85 12.90
C SER A 110 3.04 -5.26 14.27
N HIS A 111 4.12 -5.07 15.02
CA HIS A 111 4.14 -4.21 16.19
C HIS A 111 4.35 -2.77 15.78
N TYR A 112 3.68 -1.83 16.43
CA TYR A 112 3.96 -0.42 16.26
C TYR A 112 4.40 0.24 17.56
N THR A 113 5.22 1.28 17.44
CA THR A 113 5.60 2.16 18.55
C THR A 113 5.55 3.62 18.09
N TRP A 114 4.66 4.40 18.68
CA TRP A 114 4.55 5.84 18.49
C TRP A 114 5.80 6.54 19.02
N LEU A 115 6.44 7.33 18.17
CA LEU A 115 7.52 8.25 18.53
C LEU A 115 6.99 9.65 18.84
N GLY A 116 5.77 9.95 18.39
CA GLY A 116 5.05 11.19 18.58
C GLY A 116 3.69 11.15 17.87
N PRO A 117 2.93 12.26 17.84
CA PRO A 117 1.59 12.29 17.23
C PRO A 117 1.58 12.08 15.70
N HIS A 118 2.74 12.21 15.07
CA HIS A 118 2.90 12.17 13.62
C HIS A 118 3.99 11.20 13.17
N GLU A 119 4.54 10.38 14.07
CA GLU A 119 5.67 9.50 13.74
C GLU A 119 5.56 8.19 14.53
N PHE A 120 5.80 7.07 13.86
CA PHE A 120 5.88 5.77 14.53
C PHE A 120 6.83 4.83 13.80
N LEU A 121 7.27 3.80 14.54
CA LEU A 121 8.00 2.67 14.02
C LEU A 121 7.05 1.48 13.85
N GLU A 122 7.11 0.82 12.71
CA GLU A 122 6.49 -0.48 12.48
C GLU A 122 7.57 -1.56 12.45
N GLN A 123 7.39 -2.61 13.23
CA GLN A 123 8.29 -3.75 13.28
C GLN A 123 7.52 -5.03 12.98
N GLY A 124 7.99 -5.78 11.99
CA GLY A 124 7.36 -7.04 11.61
C GLY A 124 8.37 -8.05 11.07
N THR A 125 7.84 -9.12 10.49
CA THR A 125 8.63 -10.18 9.88
C THR A 125 8.08 -10.54 8.50
N CYS A 126 8.96 -10.94 7.60
CA CYS A 126 8.60 -11.59 6.34
C CYS A 126 9.41 -12.87 6.15
N GLU A 127 8.95 -13.76 5.28
CA GLU A 127 9.62 -15.03 4.97
C GLU A 127 10.10 -14.99 3.51
N ASP A 128 11.31 -15.47 3.24
CA ASP A 128 11.82 -15.67 1.89
C ASP A 128 11.40 -17.04 1.31
N ASP A 129 11.74 -17.30 0.04
CA ASP A 129 11.40 -18.55 -0.64
C ASP A 129 12.06 -19.79 -0.02
N ALA A 130 13.10 -19.62 0.79
CA ALA A 130 13.78 -20.70 1.52
C ALA A 130 13.15 -20.96 2.89
N GLY A 131 12.10 -20.22 3.27
CA GLY A 131 11.49 -20.29 4.59
C GLY A 131 12.27 -19.52 5.66
N VAL A 132 13.24 -18.69 5.27
CA VAL A 132 14.02 -17.88 6.21
C VAL A 132 13.20 -16.65 6.61
N THR A 133 13.02 -16.49 7.92
CA THR A 133 12.36 -15.30 8.46
C THR A 133 13.33 -14.13 8.56
N HIS A 134 12.95 -13.01 7.95
CA HIS A 134 13.62 -11.72 8.03
C HIS A 134 12.82 -10.77 8.91
N THR A 135 13.52 -9.98 9.72
CA THR A 135 12.90 -8.90 10.51
C THR A 135 12.97 -7.60 9.72
N PHE A 136 11.94 -6.76 9.83
CA PHE A 136 11.97 -5.40 9.27
C PHE A 136 11.56 -4.36 10.31
N LEU A 137 12.08 -3.14 10.12
CA LEU A 137 11.71 -1.94 10.84
C LEU A 137 11.44 -0.81 9.83
N GLU A 138 10.20 -0.34 9.74
CA GLU A 138 9.81 0.82 8.96
C GLU A 138 9.60 2.04 9.86
N HIS A 139 10.02 3.22 9.40
CA HIS A 139 9.72 4.48 10.07
C HIS A 139 8.74 5.29 9.23
N TRP A 140 7.62 5.64 9.84
CA TRP A 140 6.50 6.32 9.19
C TRP A 140 6.33 7.72 9.73
N GLN A 141 6.12 8.68 8.83
CA GLN A 141 5.83 10.07 9.15
C GLN A 141 4.50 10.49 8.51
N ARG A 142 3.61 11.05 9.32
CA ARG A 142 2.34 11.61 8.86
C ARG A 142 2.61 12.93 8.16
N ILE A 143 2.16 13.04 6.91
CA ILE A 143 2.27 14.26 6.11
C ILE A 143 0.93 14.97 5.92
N GLY A 144 -0.16 14.36 6.39
CA GLY A 144 -1.49 14.97 6.41
C GLY A 144 -2.51 14.14 7.17
N ALA A 145 -3.61 14.78 7.58
CA ALA A 145 -4.71 14.15 8.33
C ALA A 145 -6.09 14.37 7.67
N GLY A 146 -6.13 15.06 6.51
CA GLY A 146 -7.36 15.56 5.89
C GLY A 146 -8.40 14.46 5.64
N PRO A 147 -9.69 14.82 5.44
CA PRO A 147 -10.73 13.82 5.32
C PRO A 147 -10.42 12.87 4.18
N LEU A 148 -10.31 11.59 4.49
CA LEU A 148 -10.16 10.52 3.51
C LEU A 148 -11.52 10.15 2.93
N GLN A 149 -11.56 10.06 1.62
CA GLN A 149 -12.63 9.44 0.86
C GLN A 149 -12.10 8.12 0.31
N VAL A 150 -12.92 7.06 0.39
CA VAL A 150 -12.56 5.69 -0.01
C VAL A 150 -13.62 5.20 -0.98
N TRP A 151 -13.18 4.52 -2.04
CA TRP A 151 -14.06 3.90 -3.02
C TRP A 151 -13.55 2.51 -3.42
N HIS A 152 -14.49 1.60 -3.70
CA HIS A 152 -14.23 0.22 -4.10
C HIS A 152 -14.84 -0.05 -5.48
N PRO A 153 -14.21 0.38 -6.58
CA PRO A 153 -14.68 0.09 -7.93
C PRO A 153 -14.78 -1.40 -8.21
N VAL A 154 -15.85 -1.78 -8.90
CA VAL A 154 -15.92 -3.04 -9.64
C VAL A 154 -16.40 -2.72 -11.05
N VAL A 155 -15.53 -2.84 -12.05
CA VAL A 155 -15.85 -2.56 -13.46
C VAL A 155 -15.51 -3.79 -14.29
N GLY A 156 -16.55 -4.54 -14.69
CA GLY A 156 -16.37 -5.83 -15.34
C GLY A 156 -15.64 -6.80 -14.42
N THR A 157 -14.43 -7.22 -14.80
CA THR A 157 -13.56 -8.09 -13.98
C THR A 157 -12.52 -7.33 -13.16
N VAL A 158 -12.49 -5.99 -13.23
CA VAL A 158 -11.51 -5.16 -12.52
C VAL A 158 -12.06 -4.78 -11.15
N GLN A 159 -11.31 -5.12 -10.11
CA GLN A 159 -11.52 -4.65 -8.74
C GLN A 159 -10.52 -3.54 -8.43
N GLY A 160 -10.82 -2.69 -7.46
CA GLY A 160 -9.87 -1.67 -7.03
C GLY A 160 -10.24 -1.04 -5.69
N VAL A 161 -9.29 -0.25 -5.20
CA VAL A 161 -9.45 0.69 -4.08
C VAL A 161 -8.86 2.01 -4.53
N GLY A 162 -9.64 3.08 -4.42
CA GLY A 162 -9.11 4.43 -4.53
C GLY A 162 -9.32 5.20 -3.23
N MET A 163 -8.32 5.99 -2.86
CA MET A 163 -8.36 6.82 -1.67
C MET A 163 -7.87 8.22 -2.03
N VAL A 164 -8.55 9.25 -1.53
CA VAL A 164 -8.16 10.66 -1.72
C VAL A 164 -8.19 11.37 -0.38
N ALA A 165 -7.15 12.15 -0.09
CA ALA A 165 -7.14 13.13 0.99
C ALA A 165 -6.25 14.32 0.65
N ALA A 166 -6.77 15.53 0.91
CA ALA A 166 -6.12 16.79 0.56
C ALA A 166 -5.68 16.83 -0.91
N ASP A 167 -4.37 16.93 -1.16
CA ASP A 167 -3.77 16.95 -2.49
C ASP A 167 -3.15 15.60 -2.88
N TRP A 168 -3.48 14.51 -2.20
CA TRP A 168 -2.95 13.17 -2.47
C TRP A 168 -4.06 12.19 -2.83
N ALA A 169 -3.73 11.25 -3.73
CA ALA A 169 -4.57 10.11 -4.02
C ALA A 169 -3.72 8.85 -4.20
N VAL A 170 -4.29 7.71 -3.85
CA VAL A 170 -3.77 6.38 -4.17
C VAL A 170 -4.85 5.61 -4.90
N VAL A 171 -4.47 4.92 -5.97
CA VAL A 171 -5.35 4.03 -6.73
C VAL A 171 -4.63 2.69 -6.88
N VAL A 172 -5.25 1.62 -6.40
CA VAL A 172 -4.80 0.22 -6.55
C VAL A 172 -5.89 -0.56 -7.27
N GLN A 173 -5.54 -1.31 -8.32
CA GLN A 173 -6.49 -2.05 -9.13
C GLN A 173 -5.93 -3.42 -9.52
N ASP A 174 -6.84 -4.37 -9.67
CA ASP A 174 -6.55 -5.71 -10.16
C ASP A 174 -7.61 -6.14 -11.16
N GLY A 175 -7.20 -6.27 -12.43
CA GLY A 175 -8.01 -6.80 -13.53
C GLY A 175 -7.69 -8.25 -13.87
N ARG A 176 -6.82 -8.92 -13.10
CA ARG A 176 -6.46 -10.31 -13.36
C ARG A 176 -7.63 -11.23 -13.03
N SER A 177 -7.78 -12.30 -13.81
CA SER A 177 -8.74 -13.34 -13.46
C SER A 177 -8.29 -14.04 -12.18
N PRO A 178 -9.19 -14.33 -11.21
CA PRO A 178 -8.88 -15.06 -9.98
C PRO A 178 -8.21 -16.44 -10.19
N GLN A 179 -8.26 -16.96 -11.42
CA GLN A 179 -7.80 -18.30 -11.79
C GLN A 179 -6.34 -18.34 -12.25
N LEU A 180 -5.67 -17.20 -12.38
CA LEU A 180 -4.30 -17.12 -12.90
C LEU A 180 -3.34 -16.59 -11.85
N ASN A 181 -2.93 -17.46 -10.92
CA ASN A 181 -1.96 -17.17 -9.86
C ASN A 181 -0.60 -16.64 -10.36
N LEU A 182 -0.33 -16.73 -11.67
CA LEU A 182 0.92 -16.35 -12.30
C LEU A 182 0.68 -15.82 -13.73
N ALA A 183 -0.45 -15.17 -14.02
CA ALA A 183 -0.50 -14.37 -15.25
C ALA A 183 0.67 -13.35 -15.21
N PRO A 184 1.24 -12.93 -16.36
CA PRO A 184 2.12 -11.78 -16.38
C PRO A 184 1.48 -10.66 -15.54
N PHE A 185 2.28 -9.91 -14.79
CA PHE A 185 1.79 -8.88 -13.86
C PHE A 185 1.00 -7.75 -14.56
N THR A 186 0.78 -7.88 -15.88
CA THR A 186 -0.25 -7.22 -16.67
C THR A 186 -1.63 -7.36 -16.02
N GLY A 187 -2.25 -6.21 -15.71
CA GLY A 187 -3.59 -6.14 -15.13
C GLY A 187 -3.62 -5.70 -13.67
N PHE A 188 -2.48 -5.69 -12.97
CA PHE A 188 -2.36 -5.02 -11.67
C PHE A 188 -1.81 -3.61 -11.85
N SER A 189 -2.41 -2.62 -11.20
CA SER A 189 -1.89 -1.26 -11.14
C SER A 189 -1.93 -0.70 -9.73
N ALA A 190 -0.90 0.07 -9.37
CA ALA A 190 -0.86 0.82 -8.12
C ALA A 190 -0.17 2.16 -8.39
N THR A 191 -0.81 3.28 -8.10
CA THR A 191 -0.26 4.61 -8.41
C THR A 191 -0.59 5.63 -7.34
N ALA A 192 0.43 6.36 -6.89
CA ALA A 192 0.30 7.54 -6.06
C ALA A 192 0.23 8.79 -6.94
N TRP A 193 -0.72 9.67 -6.64
CA TRP A 193 -0.96 10.91 -7.37
C TRP A 193 -0.92 12.09 -6.43
N GLN A 194 -0.48 13.24 -6.95
CA GLN A 194 -0.53 14.51 -6.24
C GLN A 194 -1.24 15.56 -7.08
N ARG A 195 -2.10 16.38 -6.45
CA ARG A 195 -2.72 17.52 -7.08
C ARG A 195 -1.75 18.70 -7.06
N ARG A 196 -1.31 19.15 -8.23
CA ARG A 196 -0.43 20.30 -8.43
C ARG A 196 -1.08 21.28 -9.39
N GLN A 197 -1.20 22.54 -8.99
CA GLN A 197 -1.83 23.60 -9.78
C GLN A 197 -3.24 23.23 -10.27
N GLY A 198 -4.01 22.52 -9.43
CA GLY A 198 -5.38 22.08 -9.76
C GLY A 198 -5.48 20.79 -10.60
N HIS A 199 -4.35 20.20 -11.01
CA HIS A 199 -4.32 18.98 -11.83
C HIS A 199 -3.69 17.81 -11.09
N TRP A 200 -4.24 16.61 -11.28
CA TRP A 200 -3.64 15.38 -10.75
C TRP A 200 -2.46 14.96 -11.60
N GLN A 201 -1.32 14.69 -10.96
CA GLN A 201 -0.10 14.22 -11.61
C GLN A 201 0.38 12.95 -10.93
N PRO A 202 0.69 11.88 -11.69
CA PRO A 202 1.24 10.67 -11.12
C PRO A 202 2.62 10.98 -10.55
N GLN A 203 2.91 10.51 -9.34
CA GLN A 203 4.20 10.69 -8.70
C GLN A 203 5.07 9.44 -8.86
N PHE A 204 4.52 8.27 -8.52
CA PHE A 204 5.20 6.98 -8.62
C PHE A 204 4.20 5.83 -8.51
N GLY A 205 4.68 4.62 -8.80
CA GLY A 205 3.88 3.39 -8.79
C GLY A 205 4.18 2.54 -10.02
N THR A 206 3.29 1.62 -10.38
CA THR A 206 3.47 0.73 -11.52
C THR A 206 3.10 1.38 -12.87
N PRO A 207 3.74 0.96 -13.97
CA PRO A 207 3.45 1.45 -15.32
C PRO A 207 2.29 0.65 -15.97
N GLN A 208 1.06 1.17 -15.95
CA GLN A 208 -0.17 0.77 -16.74
C GLN A 208 -1.29 -0.09 -16.09
N PRO A 209 -2.54 -0.03 -16.62
CA PRO A 209 -3.09 0.98 -17.55
C PRO A 209 -3.82 2.10 -16.81
N SER A 210 -3.59 3.29 -17.33
CA SER A 210 -4.09 4.59 -16.92
C SER A 210 -5.62 4.67 -16.93
N ILE A 211 -6.23 4.63 -15.75
CA ILE A 211 -7.42 5.44 -15.50
C ILE A 211 -6.92 6.63 -14.68
N GLU A 212 -6.99 7.83 -15.24
CA GLU A 212 -6.69 9.04 -14.46
C GLU A 212 -7.56 9.04 -13.20
N PRO A 213 -7.07 9.50 -12.03
CA PRO A 213 -7.91 9.70 -10.86
C PRO A 213 -9.14 10.52 -11.23
N ALA A 214 -9.05 11.47 -12.16
CA ALA A 214 -10.22 12.22 -12.62
C ALA A 214 -11.27 11.34 -13.33
N GLN A 215 -10.87 10.35 -14.14
CA GLN A 215 -11.78 9.40 -14.77
C GLN A 215 -12.34 8.40 -13.76
N VAL A 216 -11.49 7.91 -12.85
CA VAL A 216 -11.85 7.07 -11.71
C VAL A 216 -12.88 7.79 -10.82
N LEU A 217 -12.52 8.96 -10.30
CA LEU A 217 -13.31 9.81 -9.40
C LEU A 217 -14.59 10.32 -10.07
N SER A 218 -14.55 10.69 -11.37
CA SER A 218 -15.77 11.13 -12.08
C SER A 218 -16.72 9.98 -12.45
N GLN A 219 -16.23 8.75 -12.56
CA GLN A 219 -17.09 7.56 -12.66
C GLN A 219 -17.71 7.22 -11.31
N TRP A 220 -16.97 7.39 -10.22
CA TRP A 220 -17.45 7.04 -8.87
C TRP A 220 -18.44 8.06 -8.30
N GLN A 221 -18.22 9.37 -8.52
CA GLN A 221 -19.19 10.42 -8.18
C GLN A 221 -20.53 10.28 -8.92
N ARG A 222 -20.56 9.55 -10.04
CA ARG A 222 -21.78 9.28 -10.83
C ARG A 222 -22.50 7.99 -10.41
N ALA A 223 -21.81 7.03 -9.82
CA ALA A 223 -22.40 5.76 -9.37
C ALA A 223 -23.14 5.87 -8.02
N GLU A 224 -22.93 6.95 -7.27
CA GLU A 224 -23.58 7.24 -5.98
C GLU A 224 -24.86 8.10 -6.11
N ARG A 225 -25.35 8.33 -7.34
CA ARG A 225 -26.61 9.04 -7.62
C ARG A 225 -27.60 8.13 -8.32
#